data_AF-A0A7V3J2Y6-F1
#
_entry.id   AF-A0A7V3J2Y6-F1
#
_cell.length_a   1.000
_cell.length_b   1.000
_cell.length_c   1.000
_cell.angle_alpha   90.00
_cell.angle_beta   90.00
_cell.angle_gamma   90.00
#
_symmetry.space_group_name_H-M   'P 1'
#
loop_
_entity.id
_entity.type
_entity.pdbx_description
1 polymer ?
#
loop_
_entity_poly.entity_id
_entity_poly.type
_entity_poly.pdbx_seq_one_letter_code
_entity_poly.pdbx_strand_id
1 'polypeptide(L)'
;MAFGDYSLEIYLQGLAGVVPTLPMAYAGLEAKASAAMPQSVWSYLAGGAGDERTQRANVAAFDRWGLIPRMLVGAKERDLSVDVFGMKLLAPVFMAPIGVIGICAQDGHGDLATARAAAATGVPMVVSTFTADPLEDVAAEFGDTP
;
A
#
# COMPACT_ATOMS: atom_id res chain seq x y z
N MET A 1 -16.84 1.36 -9.38
CA MET A 1 -16.46 0.00 -8.93
C MET A 1 -16.18 0.10 -7.45
N ALA A 2 -16.76 -0.78 -6.62
CA ALA A 2 -16.47 -0.79 -5.20
C ALA A 2 -15.10 -1.43 -4.96
N PHE A 3 -14.36 -1.00 -3.93
CA PHE A 3 -13.03 -1.55 -3.64
C PHE A 3 -13.00 -3.08 -3.48
N GLY A 4 -14.09 -3.68 -2.99
CA GLY A 4 -14.20 -5.13 -2.85
C GLY A 4 -14.30 -5.89 -4.18
N ASP A 5 -14.64 -5.21 -5.28
CA ASP A 5 -14.81 -5.84 -6.59
C ASP A 5 -13.47 -6.33 -7.17
N TYR A 6 -12.32 -5.87 -6.64
CA TYR A 6 -10.99 -6.39 -7.01
C TYR A 6 -10.88 -7.91 -6.82
N SER A 7 -11.56 -8.46 -5.81
CA SER A 7 -11.60 -9.91 -5.60
C SER A 7 -12.27 -10.67 -6.75
N LEU A 8 -13.24 -10.05 -7.43
CA LEU A 8 -13.94 -10.67 -8.57
C LEU A 8 -12.99 -10.83 -9.76
N GLU A 9 -12.12 -9.86 -10.01
CA GLU A 9 -11.11 -9.95 -11.07
C GLU A 9 -10.23 -11.19 -10.89
N ILE A 10 -9.73 -11.41 -9.67
CA ILE A 10 -8.89 -12.56 -9.32
C ILE A 10 -9.63 -13.88 -9.59
N TYR A 11 -10.87 -14.01 -9.10
CA TYR A 11 -11.65 -15.24 -9.29
C TYR A 11 -11.98 -15.50 -10.76
N LEU A 12 -12.34 -14.46 -11.52
CA LEU A 12 -12.68 -14.58 -12.93
C LEU A 12 -11.45 -14.96 -13.77
N GLN A 13 -10.28 -14.40 -13.47
CA GLN A 13 -9.02 -14.83 -14.08
C GLN A 13 -8.70 -16.30 -13.77
N GLY A 14 -8.97 -16.74 -12.53
CA GLY A 14 -8.82 -18.13 -12.13
C GLY A 14 -9.67 -19.12 -12.95
N LEU A 15 -10.86 -18.71 -13.40
CA LEU A 15 -11.70 -19.54 -14.29
C LEU A 15 -11.06 -19.77 -15.66
N ALA A 16 -10.22 -18.82 -16.12
CA ALA A 16 -9.44 -18.96 -17.34
C ALA A 16 -8.08 -19.65 -17.11
N GLY A 17 -7.82 -20.17 -15.90
CA GLY A 17 -6.57 -20.82 -15.52
C GLY A 17 -5.41 -19.84 -15.25
N VAL A 18 -5.69 -18.54 -15.15
CA VAL A 18 -4.69 -17.53 -14.79
C VAL A 18 -4.62 -17.43 -13.27
N VAL A 19 -3.47 -17.82 -12.70
CA VAL A 19 -3.25 -17.84 -11.25
C VAL A 19 -2.50 -16.56 -10.83
N PRO A 20 -2.86 -15.92 -9.71
CA PRO A 20 -2.16 -14.74 -9.22
C PRO A 20 -0.67 -15.00 -8.98
N THR A 21 0.17 -14.07 -9.43
CA THR A 21 1.63 -14.14 -9.28
C THR A 21 2.13 -13.51 -7.97
N LEU A 22 1.28 -12.72 -7.30
CA LEU A 22 1.57 -12.05 -6.04
C LEU A 22 0.85 -12.71 -4.85
N PRO A 23 1.46 -12.70 -3.65
CA PRO A 23 0.81 -13.16 -2.42
C PRO A 23 -0.44 -12.34 -2.07
N MET A 24 -1.43 -13.01 -1.43
CA MET A 24 -2.72 -12.40 -1.06
C MET A 24 -2.80 -11.92 0.41
N ALA A 25 -1.72 -12.08 1.18
CA ALA A 25 -1.67 -11.73 2.58
C ALA A 25 -0.33 -11.05 2.92
N TYR A 26 -0.34 -10.17 3.91
CA TYR A 26 0.83 -9.42 4.36
C TYR A 26 2.05 -10.31 4.61
N ALA A 27 1.90 -11.38 5.39
CA ALA A 27 3.00 -12.30 5.72
C ALA A 27 3.66 -12.92 4.47
N GLY A 28 2.86 -13.18 3.42
CA GLY A 28 3.38 -13.68 2.14
C GLY A 28 4.11 -12.59 1.35
N LEU A 29 3.60 -11.36 1.36
CA LEU A 29 4.27 -10.21 0.74
C LEU A 29 5.61 -9.93 1.41
N GLU A 30 5.65 -9.93 2.75
CA GLU A 30 6.85 -9.71 3.56
C GLU A 30 7.92 -10.77 3.26
N ALA A 31 7.55 -12.06 3.32
CA ALA A 31 8.46 -13.16 3.02
C ALA A 31 9.02 -13.09 1.59
N LYS A 32 8.16 -12.78 0.61
CA LYS A 32 8.58 -12.66 -0.80
C LYS A 32 9.50 -11.45 -1.01
N ALA A 33 9.21 -10.32 -0.36
CA ALA A 33 10.04 -9.12 -0.42
C ALA A 33 11.42 -9.36 0.23
N SER A 34 11.44 -9.96 1.43
CA SER A 34 12.68 -10.33 2.13
C SER A 34 13.58 -11.22 1.28
N ALA A 35 13.01 -12.19 0.55
CA ALA A 35 13.75 -13.09 -0.32
C ALA A 35 14.23 -12.42 -1.63
N ALA A 36 13.55 -11.36 -2.09
CA ALA A 36 13.83 -10.70 -3.37
C ALA A 36 14.78 -9.50 -3.27
N MET A 37 14.90 -8.89 -2.09
CA MET A 37 15.71 -7.70 -1.86
C MET A 37 17.16 -8.05 -1.46
N PRO A 38 18.14 -7.19 -1.79
CA PRO A 38 19.45 -7.26 -1.16
C PRO A 38 19.35 -7.16 0.37
N GLN A 39 20.16 -7.94 1.09
CA GLN A 39 20.12 -8.00 2.56
C GLN A 39 20.25 -6.62 3.23
N SER A 40 21.07 -5.73 2.67
CA SER A 40 21.25 -4.36 3.19
C SER A 40 19.98 -3.52 3.08
N VAL A 41 19.28 -3.61 1.95
CA VAL A 41 18.01 -2.91 1.72
C VAL A 41 16.94 -3.47 2.65
N TRP A 42 16.81 -4.80 2.73
CA TRP A 42 15.87 -5.46 3.62
C TRP A 42 16.12 -5.10 5.08
N SER A 43 17.38 -5.13 5.53
CA SER A 43 17.74 -4.79 6.91
C SER A 43 17.37 -3.36 7.28
N TYR A 44 17.48 -2.42 6.35
CA TYR A 44 17.08 -1.03 6.59
C TYR A 44 15.56 -0.86 6.58
N LEU A 45 14.87 -1.53 5.65
CA LEU A 45 13.42 -1.43 5.49
C LEU A 45 12.64 -2.08 6.65
N ALA A 46 13.05 -3.29 7.05
CA ALA A 46 12.36 -4.08 8.07
C ALA A 46 12.82 -3.77 9.51
N GLY A 47 14.02 -3.20 9.65
CA GLY A 47 14.65 -2.95 10.94
C GLY A 47 13.95 -1.87 11.76
N GLY A 48 13.68 -2.20 13.03
CA GLY A 48 13.14 -1.26 14.01
C GLY A 48 14.21 -0.70 14.96
N ALA A 49 13.81 0.22 15.83
CA ALA A 49 14.71 0.73 16.87
C ALA A 49 14.95 -0.29 17.99
N GLY A 50 16.21 -0.48 18.37
CA GLY A 50 16.60 -1.30 19.52
C GLY A 50 16.26 -2.78 19.33
N ASP A 51 15.52 -3.36 20.28
CA ASP A 51 15.02 -4.74 20.20
C ASP A 51 13.72 -4.86 19.37
N GLU A 52 13.30 -3.76 18.73
CA GLU A 52 12.11 -3.63 17.89
C GLU A 52 10.80 -3.90 18.64
N ARG A 53 10.82 -3.83 19.97
CA ARG A 53 9.64 -4.07 20.80
C ARG A 53 8.49 -3.15 20.44
N THR A 54 8.75 -1.86 20.22
CA THR A 54 7.72 -0.89 19.85
C THR A 54 7.11 -1.20 18.48
N GLN A 55 7.93 -1.61 17.51
CA GLN A 55 7.44 -2.00 16.18
C GLN A 55 6.45 -3.17 16.26
N ARG A 56 6.79 -4.22 16.99
CA ARG A 56 5.87 -5.35 17.22
C ARG A 56 4.63 -4.96 18.03
N ALA A 57 4.81 -4.08 19.03
CA ALA A 57 3.70 -3.61 19.85
C ALA A 57 2.67 -2.78 19.06
N ASN A 58 3.10 -2.02 18.04
CA ASN A 58 2.20 -1.27 17.17
C ASN A 58 1.24 -2.20 16.42
N VAL A 59 1.72 -3.33 15.89
CA VAL A 59 0.88 -4.31 15.19
C VAL A 59 -0.03 -5.07 16.17
N ALA A 60 0.53 -5.57 17.28
CA ALA A 60 -0.24 -6.31 18.29
C ALA A 60 -1.31 -5.46 18.99
N ALA A 61 -1.23 -4.13 18.92
CA ALA A 61 -2.25 -3.25 19.46
C ALA A 61 -3.61 -3.40 18.77
N PHE A 62 -3.64 -3.80 17.50
CA PHE A 62 -4.88 -4.01 16.75
C PHE A 62 -5.68 -5.23 17.26
N ASP A 63 -5.02 -6.25 17.81
CA ASP A 63 -5.66 -7.47 18.35
C ASP A 63 -6.52 -7.20 19.60
N ARG A 64 -6.37 -6.01 20.19
CA ARG A 64 -7.11 -5.59 21.39
C ARG A 64 -8.52 -5.08 21.07
N TRP A 65 -8.86 -4.94 19.79
CA TRP A 65 -10.11 -4.37 19.33
C TRP A 65 -10.86 -5.35 18.42
N GLY A 66 -12.18 -5.39 18.57
CA GLY A 66 -13.06 -6.19 17.72
C GLY A 66 -14.16 -5.32 17.11
N LEU A 67 -14.39 -5.46 15.81
CA LEU A 67 -15.51 -4.83 15.13
C LEU A 67 -16.79 -5.65 15.41
N ILE A 68 -17.84 -5.01 15.96
CA ILE A 68 -19.12 -5.67 16.21
C ILE A 68 -19.88 -5.85 14.89
N PRO A 69 -20.15 -7.09 14.44
CA PRO A 69 -20.92 -7.32 13.22
C PRO A 69 -22.36 -6.81 13.37
N ARG A 70 -22.81 -5.97 12.44
CA ARG A 70 -24.18 -5.42 12.43
C ARG A 70 -24.98 -6.09 11.31
N MET A 71 -25.93 -6.93 11.70
CA MET A 71 -26.76 -7.71 10.77
C MET A 71 -27.93 -6.88 10.23
N LEU A 72 -28.41 -7.24 9.03
CA LEU A 72 -29.60 -6.66 8.38
C LEU A 72 -29.54 -5.14 8.14
N VAL A 73 -28.34 -4.55 8.04
CA VAL A 73 -28.13 -3.09 7.85
C VAL A 73 -28.37 -2.64 6.40
N GLY A 74 -28.32 -3.55 5.43
CA GLY A 74 -28.51 -3.19 4.01
C GLY A 74 -27.38 -2.35 3.41
N ALA A 75 -26.16 -2.44 3.94
CA ALA A 75 -24.97 -1.72 3.47
C ALA A 75 -24.43 -2.27 2.14
N LYS A 76 -25.28 -2.30 1.10
CA LYS A 76 -24.94 -2.79 -0.24
C LYS A 76 -23.89 -1.89 -0.88
N GLU A 77 -24.12 -0.58 -0.87
CA GLU A 77 -23.17 0.42 -1.36
C GLU A 77 -22.36 0.96 -0.19
N ARG A 78 -21.05 1.10 -0.38
CA ARG A 78 -20.13 1.61 0.64
C ARG A 78 -19.47 2.87 0.08
N ASP A 79 -19.74 4.00 0.70
CA ASP A 79 -19.01 5.24 0.44
C ASP A 79 -17.82 5.31 1.39
N LEU A 80 -16.62 5.19 0.83
CA LEU A 80 -15.36 5.36 1.56
C LEU A 80 -14.72 6.72 1.29
N SER A 81 -15.39 7.59 0.53
CA SER A 81 -14.82 8.90 0.20
C SER A 81 -14.74 9.78 1.44
N VAL A 82 -13.68 10.60 1.49
CA VAL A 82 -13.42 11.53 2.59
C VAL A 82 -12.96 12.87 2.04
N ASP A 83 -13.37 13.95 2.68
CA ASP A 83 -12.89 15.30 2.38
C ASP A 83 -11.71 15.66 3.30
N VAL A 84 -10.56 15.93 2.69
CA VAL A 84 -9.31 16.28 3.40
C VAL A 84 -8.76 17.57 2.82
N PHE A 85 -8.73 18.64 3.63
CA PHE A 85 -8.29 19.98 3.21
C PHE A 85 -9.01 20.53 1.96
N GLY A 86 -10.28 20.16 1.75
CA GLY A 86 -11.06 20.55 0.57
C GLY A 86 -10.85 19.68 -0.66
N MET A 87 -10.03 18.62 -0.57
CA MET A 87 -9.86 17.60 -1.60
C MET A 87 -10.73 16.39 -1.28
N LYS A 88 -11.45 15.88 -2.27
CA LYS A 88 -12.23 14.65 -2.13
C LYS A 88 -11.38 13.44 -2.50
N LEU A 89 -11.04 12.62 -1.51
CA LEU A 89 -10.31 11.35 -1.69
C LEU A 89 -11.28 10.18 -1.83
N LEU A 90 -10.90 9.17 -2.61
CA LEU A 90 -11.73 7.99 -2.87
C LEU A 90 -11.78 7.00 -1.69
N ALA A 91 -10.76 7.01 -0.84
CA ALA A 91 -10.64 6.14 0.32
C ALA A 91 -9.88 6.83 1.47
N PRO A 92 -10.10 6.41 2.73
CA PRO A 92 -9.44 7.01 3.90
C PRO A 92 -8.06 6.37 4.16
N VAL A 93 -7.26 6.21 3.10
CA VAL A 93 -5.91 5.63 3.14
C VAL A 93 -4.99 6.41 2.22
N PHE A 94 -3.70 6.42 2.55
CA PHE A 94 -2.65 7.03 1.74
C PHE A 94 -1.35 6.22 1.92
N MET A 95 -0.41 6.38 1.00
CA MET A 95 0.92 5.78 1.08
C MET A 95 1.82 6.69 1.91
N ALA A 96 2.27 6.17 3.06
CA ALA A 96 3.13 6.89 3.99
C ALA A 96 4.51 7.20 3.36
N PRO A 97 5.18 8.28 3.80
CA PRO A 97 6.48 8.66 3.24
C PRO A 97 7.57 7.66 3.64
N ILE A 98 8.20 7.04 2.65
CA ILE A 98 9.32 6.10 2.83
C ILE A 98 10.54 6.64 2.07
N GLY A 99 11.59 7.01 2.81
CA GLY A 99 12.79 7.63 2.24
C GLY A 99 13.69 6.70 1.41
N VAL A 100 13.42 5.41 1.40
CA VAL A 100 14.20 4.42 0.65
C VAL A 100 13.32 3.66 -0.34
N ILE A 101 12.16 4.20 -0.70
CA ILE A 101 11.20 3.50 -1.55
C ILE A 101 11.77 3.25 -2.95
N GLY A 102 12.61 4.16 -3.46
CA GLY A 102 13.31 4.02 -4.74
C GLY A 102 14.07 2.70 -4.85
N ILE A 103 14.94 2.44 -3.86
CA ILE A 103 15.80 1.24 -3.82
C ILE A 103 15.06 -0.05 -3.43
N CYS A 104 13.77 0.02 -3.11
CA CYS A 104 12.95 -1.18 -2.89
C CYS A 104 12.55 -1.84 -4.22
N ALA A 105 12.56 -1.10 -5.33
CA ALA A 105 12.40 -1.64 -6.66
C ALA A 105 13.75 -2.08 -7.25
N GLN A 106 13.73 -3.14 -8.08
CA GLN A 106 14.97 -3.70 -8.66
C GLN A 106 15.67 -2.76 -9.64
N ASP A 107 14.90 -1.86 -10.27
CA ASP A 107 15.41 -0.82 -11.16
C ASP A 107 15.87 0.45 -10.42
N GLY A 108 15.64 0.53 -9.10
CA GLY A 108 15.99 1.69 -8.28
C GLY A 108 15.00 2.87 -8.36
N HIS A 109 13.88 2.72 -9.07
CA HIS A 109 12.90 3.77 -9.36
C HIS A 109 11.55 3.52 -8.68
N GLY A 110 11.58 2.93 -7.47
CA GLY A 110 10.38 2.60 -6.70
C GLY A 110 9.51 3.80 -6.31
N ASP A 111 10.06 5.00 -6.22
CA ASP A 111 9.35 6.28 -6.07
C ASP A 111 8.51 6.62 -7.30
N LEU A 112 9.06 6.53 -8.52
CA LEU A 112 8.26 6.68 -9.75
C LEU A 112 7.18 5.59 -9.86
N ALA A 113 7.52 4.34 -9.53
CA ALA A 113 6.57 3.24 -9.55
C ALA A 113 5.41 3.45 -8.55
N THR A 114 5.71 3.99 -7.36
CA THR A 114 4.71 4.28 -6.33
C THR A 114 3.82 5.45 -6.75
N ALA A 115 4.38 6.49 -7.36
CA ALA A 115 3.61 7.62 -7.89
C ALA A 115 2.64 7.21 -9.00
N ARG A 116 3.07 6.35 -9.93
CA ARG A 116 2.18 5.75 -10.94
C ARG A 116 1.07 4.91 -10.32
N ALA A 117 1.37 4.17 -9.26
CA ALA A 117 0.37 3.42 -8.51
C ALA A 117 -0.64 4.36 -7.81
N ALA A 118 -0.19 5.50 -7.29
CA ALA A 118 -1.05 6.54 -6.74
C ALA A 118 -2.05 7.00 -7.80
N ALA A 119 -1.55 7.43 -8.97
CA ALA A 119 -2.36 7.90 -10.08
C ALA A 119 -3.37 6.85 -10.57
N ALA A 120 -2.95 5.59 -10.66
CA ALA A 120 -3.80 4.50 -11.14
C ALA A 120 -4.91 4.10 -10.14
N THR A 121 -4.67 4.27 -8.84
CA THR A 121 -5.59 3.81 -7.78
C THR A 121 -6.40 4.94 -7.16
N GLY A 122 -5.99 6.19 -7.32
CA GLY A 122 -6.54 7.34 -6.61
C GLY A 122 -6.17 7.37 -5.12
N VAL A 123 -5.20 6.56 -4.68
CA VAL A 123 -4.69 6.55 -3.31
C VAL A 123 -3.50 7.52 -3.22
N PRO A 124 -3.57 8.58 -2.40
CA PRO A 124 -2.52 9.59 -2.32
C PRO A 124 -1.16 9.03 -1.90
N MET A 125 -0.09 9.64 -2.42
CA MET A 125 1.28 9.33 -2.01
C MET A 125 1.90 10.53 -1.29
N VAL A 126 2.43 10.31 -0.09
CA VAL A 126 3.24 11.33 0.58
C VAL A 126 4.71 11.09 0.25
N VAL A 127 5.34 12.05 -0.42
CA VAL A 127 6.75 11.92 -0.84
C VAL A 127 7.69 12.27 0.32
N SER A 128 8.73 11.45 0.50
CA SER A 128 9.84 11.74 1.40
C SER A 128 10.83 12.72 0.74
N THR A 129 11.49 13.59 1.51
CA THR A 129 12.61 14.39 0.97
C THR A 129 13.77 13.53 0.48
N PHE A 130 13.91 12.32 1.03
CA PHE A 130 14.90 11.35 0.58
C PHE A 130 14.24 10.46 -0.50
N THR A 131 14.27 10.89 -1.76
CA THR A 131 13.86 10.09 -2.93
C THR A 131 15.09 9.71 -3.76
N ALA A 132 14.94 8.67 -4.58
CA ALA A 132 15.98 8.26 -5.53
C ALA A 132 15.93 9.12 -6.80
N ASP A 133 14.72 9.47 -7.22
CA ASP A 133 14.44 10.33 -8.35
C ASP A 133 14.18 11.79 -7.91
N PRO A 134 14.43 12.78 -8.78
CA PRO A 134 14.04 14.17 -8.55
C PRO A 134 12.56 14.29 -8.21
N LEU A 135 12.22 15.17 -7.25
CA LEU A 135 10.84 15.36 -6.82
C LEU A 135 9.93 15.77 -7.98
N GLU A 136 10.44 16.57 -8.92
CA GLU A 136 9.73 17.02 -10.11
C GLU A 136 9.33 15.86 -11.03
N ASP A 137 10.21 14.86 -11.16
CA ASP A 137 9.94 13.66 -11.97
C ASP A 137 8.91 12.76 -11.27
N VAL A 138 9.01 12.60 -9.95
CA VAL A 138 8.00 11.88 -9.15
C VAL A 138 6.64 12.58 -9.21
N ALA A 139 6.63 13.91 -9.07
CA ALA A 139 5.40 14.70 -9.10
C ALA A 139 4.69 14.62 -10.46
N ALA A 140 5.44 14.49 -11.57
CA ALA A 140 4.88 14.34 -12.90
C ALA A 140 4.09 13.03 -13.08
N GLU A 141 4.32 12.02 -12.24
CA GLU A 141 3.67 10.70 -12.32
C GLU A 141 2.35 10.62 -11.53
N PHE A 142 2.01 11.63 -10.72
CA PHE A 142 0.82 11.61 -9.85
C PHE A 142 -0.53 11.77 -10.57
N GLY A 143 -0.54 12.31 -11.79
CA GLY A 143 -1.78 12.66 -12.48
C GLY A 143 -2.63 13.61 -11.63
N ASP A 144 -3.91 13.27 -11.43
CA ASP A 144 -4.84 14.05 -10.60
C ASP A 144 -4.87 13.61 -9.13
N THR A 145 -4.08 12.59 -8.75
CA THR A 145 -4.08 12.06 -7.38
C THR A 145 -3.06 12.82 -6.53
N PRO A 146 -3.44 13.36 -5.37
CA PRO A 146 -2.52 14.11 -4.50
C PRO A 146 -1.32 13.31 -3.97
#